data_AF-A0A7C3V6A6-F1
#
_entry.id   AF-A0A7C3V6A6-F1
#
_cell.length_a   1.000
_cell.length_b   1.000
_cell.length_c   1.000
_cell.angle_alpha   90.00
_cell.angle_beta   90.00
_cell.angle_gamma   90.00
#
_symmetry.space_group_name_H-M   'P 1'
#
loop_
_entity.id
_entity.type
_entity.pdbx_description
1 polymer ?
#
loop_
_entity_poly.entity_id
_entity_poly.type
_entity_poly.pdbx_seq_one_letter_code
_entity_poly.pdbx_strand_id
1 'polypeptide(L)' 'MKDQLREKIAALPQEPGVYLMRGEDGQVLYVGKAKNLHKRVRSYFEGGRE' A
#
# COMPACT_ATOMS: atom_id res chain seq x y z
N MET A 1 -6.24 9.52 11.78
CA MET A 1 -6.09 8.10 11.34
C MET A 1 -5.97 8.00 9.81
N LYS A 2 -6.87 8.61 9.03
CA LYS A 2 -6.73 8.72 7.55
C LYS A 2 -5.43 9.44 7.13
N ASP A 3 -4.99 10.44 7.91
CA ASP A 3 -3.80 11.24 7.57
C ASP A 3 -2.49 10.45 7.72
N GLN A 4 -2.36 9.68 8.81
CA GLN A 4 -1.20 8.80 9.03
C GLN A 4 -1.04 7.72 7.94
N LEU A 5 -2.14 7.21 7.40
CA LEU A 5 -2.10 6.25 6.29
C LEU A 5 -1.63 6.92 4.99
N ARG A 6 -2.12 8.14 4.71
CA ARG A 6 -1.70 8.92 3.54
C ARG A 6 -0.21 9.28 3.61
N GLU A 7 0.28 9.66 4.78
CA GLU A 7 1.70 9.94 5.01
C GLU A 7 2.57 8.70 4.77
N LYS A 8 2.15 7.54 5.28
CA LYS A 8 2.86 6.27 5.03
C LYS A 8 2.88 5.90 3.55
N ILE A 9 1.78 6.10 2.83
CA ILE A 9 1.74 5.85 1.38
C ILE A 9 2.65 6.83 0.64
N ALA A 10 2.64 8.11 1.01
CA ALA A 10 3.49 9.15 0.40
C ALA A 10 4.99 8.88 0.62
N ALA A 11 5.35 8.25 1.74
CA ALA A 11 6.73 7.86 2.04
C ALA A 11 7.21 6.61 1.29
N LEU A 12 6.35 5.91 0.53
CA LEU A 12 6.76 4.74 -0.23
C LEU A 12 7.68 5.11 -1.40
N PRO A 13 8.67 4.25 -1.72
CA PRO A 13 9.58 4.51 -2.82
C PRO A 13 8.87 4.43 -4.18
N GLN A 14 9.36 5.23 -5.12
CA GLN A 14 8.91 5.22 -6.52
C GLN A 14 9.68 4.20 -7.37
N GLU A 15 9.96 3.03 -6.80
CA GLU A 15 10.86 2.02 -7.36
C GLU A 15 10.21 0.64 -7.45
N PRO A 16 10.79 -0.30 -8.22
CA PRO A 16 10.34 -1.67 -8.24
C PRO A 16 10.53 -2.35 -6.88
N GLY A 17 9.59 -3.22 -6.52
CA GLY A 17 9.71 -4.00 -5.30
C GLY A 17 8.50 -4.88 -5.03
N VAL A 18 8.49 -5.47 -3.84
CA VAL A 18 7.44 -6.34 -3.32
C VAL A 18 6.81 -5.69 -2.10
N TYR A 19 5.48 -5.80 -1.96
CA TYR A 19 4.74 -5.35 -0.79
C TYR A 19 3.89 -6.48 -0.20
N LEU A 20 3.59 -6.35 1.09
CA LEU A 20 2.78 -7.28 1.85
C LEU A 20 1.53 -6.55 2.35
N MET A 21 0.36 -7.15 2.14
CA MET A 21 -0.83 -6.76 2.89
C MET A 21 -0.98 -7.70 4.07
N ARG A 22 -1.14 -7.12 5.26
CA ARG A 22 -1.29 -7.87 6.50
C ARG A 22 -2.68 -7.62 7.09
N GLY A 23 -3.24 -8.67 7.69
CA GLY A 23 -4.44 -8.58 8.51
C GLY A 23 -4.15 -7.87 9.82
N GLU A 24 -5.20 -7.62 10.59
CA GLU A 24 -5.12 -6.95 11.90
C GLU A 24 -4.25 -7.71 12.91
N ASP A 25 -4.19 -9.04 12.78
CA ASP A 25 -3.35 -9.94 13.56
C ASP A 25 -1.89 -10.06 13.04
N GLY A 26 -1.55 -9.31 11.98
CA GLY A 26 -0.23 -9.34 11.35
C GLY A 26 -0.03 -10.49 10.36
N GLN A 27 -1.03 -11.36 10.15
CA GLN A 27 -0.99 -12.44 9.17
C GLN A 27 -0.83 -11.85 7.77
N VAL A 28 0.07 -12.43 6.95
CA VAL A 28 0.22 -12.03 5.55
C VAL A 28 -0.97 -12.55 4.75
N LEU A 29 -1.80 -11.62 4.26
CA LEU A 29 -2.98 -11.94 3.45
C LEU A 29 -2.67 -11.92 1.96
N TYR A 30 -1.74 -11.06 1.54
CA TYR A 30 -1.38 -10.90 0.13
C TYR A 30 0.07 -10.44 -0.04
N VAL A 31 0.71 -10.94 -1.10
CA VAL A 31 2.03 -10.52 -1.55
C VAL A 31 1.91 -10.06 -2.99
N GLY A 32 2.33 -8.82 -3.27
CA GLY A 32 2.30 -8.25 -4.61
C GLY A 32 3.64 -7.66 -5.01
N LYS A 33 3.93 -7.66 -6.32
CA LYS A 33 5.09 -6.95 -6.90
C LYS A 33 4.64 -5.78 -7.76
N ALA A 34 5.47 -4.73 -7.81
CA ALA A 34 5.22 -3.57 -8.66
C ALA A 34 6.52 -3.06 -9.28
N LYS A 35 6.40 -2.38 -10.43
CA LYS A 35 7.48 -1.55 -10.99
C LYS A 35 7.65 -0.21 -10.25
N ASN A 36 6.64 0.20 -9.52
CA ASN A 36 6.62 1.41 -8.69
C ASN A 36 5.71 1.14 -7.49
N LEU A 37 6.29 1.00 -6.30
CA LEU A 37 5.56 0.65 -5.08
C LEU A 37 4.58 1.75 -4.67
N HIS A 38 5.00 3.02 -4.69
CA HIS A 38 4.13 4.16 -4.36
C HIS A 38 2.81 4.15 -5.16
N LYS A 39 2.88 4.10 -6.49
CA LYS A 39 1.68 4.09 -7.37
C LYS A 39 0.80 2.87 -7.13
N ARG A 40 1.41 1.68 -6.99
CA ARG A 40 0.64 0.44 -6.81
C ARG A 40 -0.11 0.45 -5.48
N VAL A 41 0.56 0.78 -4.38
CA VAL A 41 -0.07 0.77 -3.05
C VAL A 41 -1.14 1.86 -2.97
N ARG A 42 -0.87 3.06 -3.49
CA ARG A 42 -1.85 4.17 -3.53
C ARG A 42 -3.17 3.77 -4.22
N SER A 43 -3.12 3.02 -5.32
CA SER A 43 -4.33 2.63 -6.08
C SER A 43 -5.36 1.83 -5.28
N TYR A 44 -4.94 1.10 -4.24
CA TYR A 44 -5.87 0.37 -3.36
C TYR A 44 -6.71 1.32 -2.49
N PHE A 45 -6.26 2.56 -2.30
CA PHE A 45 -6.89 3.54 -1.40
C PHE A 45 -7.49 4.74 -2.15
N GLU A 46 -7.35 4.81 -3.47
CA GLU A 46 -7.95 5.86 -4.32
C GLU A 46 -9.34 5.48 -4.86
N GLY A 47 -9.71 4.20 -4.85
CA GLY A 47 -10.90 3.68 -5.52
C GLY A 47 -12.08 3.27 -4.63
N GLY A 48 -12.05 3.59 -3.33
CA GLY A 48 -13.18 3.36 -2.44
C GLY A 48 -14.34 4.29 -2.79
N ARG A 49 -15.18 3.88 -3.73
CA ARG A 49 -16.55 4.43 -3.85
C ARG A 49 -17.26 4.15 -2.52
N GLU A 50 -17.79 5.20 -1.92
CA GLU A 50 -18.83 5.09 -0.88
C GLU A 50 -20.06 4.34 -1.40
#